data_AF-A0A976GUY1-F1
#
_entry.id   AF-A0A976GUY1-F1
#
_cell.length_a   1.000
_cell.length_b   1.000
_cell.length_c   1.000
_cell.angle_alpha   90.00
_cell.angle_beta   90.00
_cell.angle_gamma   90.00
#
_symmetry.space_group_name_H-M   'P 1'
#
loop_
_entity.id
_entity.type
_entity.pdbx_description
1 polymer ?
#
loop_
_entity_poly.entity_id
_entity_poly.type
_entity_poly.pdbx_seq_one_letter_code
_entity_poly.pdbx_strand_id
1 'polypeptide(L)' 'MTVNLDDSITAQEAVAELITASFITPDRQGYGLAIKGGNMIEPGQTFRNAGVQESEKNTIRVVPATDAGI' A
#
# COMPACT_ATOMS: atom_id res chain seq x y z
N MET A 1 -0.57 16.62 -5.78
CA MET A 1 -1.78 15.89 -5.37
C MET A 1 -1.40 14.97 -4.24
N THR A 2 -2.22 14.88 -3.20
CA THR A 2 -2.00 14.03 -2.01
C THR A 2 -3.31 13.32 -1.68
N VAL A 3 -3.22 12.10 -1.15
CA VAL A 3 -4.37 11.34 -0.63
C VAL A 3 -4.12 11.14 0.85
N ASN A 4 -5.14 11.42 1.66
CA ASN A 4 -5.10 11.19 3.10
C ASN A 4 -5.79 9.85 3.36
N LEU A 5 -5.05 8.90 3.93
CA LEU A 5 -5.54 7.57 4.28
C LEU A 5 -5.48 7.42 5.80
N ASP A 6 -6.58 6.93 6.38
CA ASP A 6 -6.65 6.65 7.82
C ASP A 6 -5.86 5.39 8.18
N ASP A 7 -5.36 5.29 9.42
CA ASP A 7 -4.52 4.15 9.83
C ASP A 7 -5.31 2.84 10.04
N SER A 8 -6.65 2.89 10.04
CA SER A 8 -7.51 1.71 10.02
C SER A 8 -7.65 1.07 8.63
N ILE A 9 -7.20 1.75 7.57
CA ILE A 9 -7.27 1.22 6.20
C ILE A 9 -6.40 -0.04 6.06
N THR A 10 -6.92 -1.05 5.38
CA THR A 10 -6.13 -2.22 4.98
C THR A 10 -5.23 -1.89 3.79
N ALA A 11 -4.15 -2.66 3.60
CA ALA A 11 -3.28 -2.46 2.44
C ALA A 11 -4.03 -2.64 1.10
N GLN A 12 -4.98 -3.56 1.04
CA GLN A 12 -5.80 -3.77 -0.15
C GLN A 12 -6.71 -2.57 -0.46
N GLU A 13 -7.38 -2.00 0.55
CA GLU A 13 -8.20 -0.79 0.39
C GLU A 13 -7.34 0.41 -0.01
N ALA A 14 -6.15 0.55 0.59
CA ALA A 14 -5.22 1.63 0.23
C ALA A 14 -4.78 1.54 -1.24
N VAL A 15 -4.55 0.34 -1.78
CA VAL A 15 -4.29 0.16 -3.23
C VAL A 15 -5.47 0.63 -4.07
N ALA A 16 -6.70 0.31 -3.68
CA ALA A 16 -7.90 0.74 -4.39
C ALA A 16 -8.08 2.27 -4.38
N GLU A 17 -7.78 2.92 -3.26
CA GLU A 17 -7.77 4.39 -3.15
C GLU A 17 -6.71 5.02 -4.06
N LEU A 18 -5.50 4.45 -4.12
CA LEU A 18 -4.43 4.93 -4.99
C LEU A 18 -4.78 4.77 -6.48
N ILE A 19 -5.47 3.69 -6.86
CA ILE A 19 -6.01 3.51 -8.21
C ILE A 19 -7.08 4.56 -8.52
N THR A 20 -8.04 4.74 -7.61
CA THR A 20 -9.16 5.69 -7.77
C THR A 20 -8.64 7.13 -7.90
N ALA A 21 -7.62 7.48 -7.13
CA ALA A 21 -6.93 8.76 -7.19
C ALA A 21 -5.92 8.87 -8.35
N SER A 22 -5.83 7.87 -9.24
CA SER A 22 -4.96 7.85 -10.42
C SER A 22 -3.44 7.96 -10.12
N PHE A 23 -3.01 7.55 -8.92
CA PHE A 23 -1.57 7.44 -8.59
C PHE A 23 -0.92 6.21 -9.21
N ILE A 24 -1.70 5.13 -9.39
CA ILE A 24 -1.27 3.89 -10.03
C ILE A 24 -2.36 3.41 -11.00
N THR A 25 -1.95 2.79 -12.10
CA THR A 25 -2.89 2.22 -13.08
C THR A 25 -3.38 0.85 -12.58
N PRO A 26 -4.64 0.47 -12.77
CA PRO A 26 -5.08 -0.89 -12.46
C PRO A 26 -4.26 -1.94 -13.21
N ASP A 27 -3.87 -3.01 -12.52
CA ASP A 27 -3.20 -4.16 -13.11
C ASP A 27 -3.94 -5.45 -12.74
N ARG A 28 -3.94 -6.44 -13.65
CA ARG A 28 -4.66 -7.71 -13.46
C ARG A 28 -4.03 -8.61 -12.39
N GLN A 29 -2.72 -8.54 -12.21
CA GLN A 29 -1.99 -9.25 -11.15
C GLN A 29 -2.17 -8.51 -9.81
N GLY A 30 -2.41 -7.21 -9.87
CA GLY A 30 -2.67 -6.37 -8.71
C GLY A 30 -1.39 -5.82 -8.08
N TYR A 31 -1.52 -5.31 -6.87
CA TYR A 31 -0.44 -4.64 -6.15
C TYR A 31 -0.43 -5.04 -4.68
N GLY A 32 0.76 -5.17 -4.12
CA GLY A 32 1.01 -5.16 -2.68
C GLY A 32 1.59 -3.82 -2.24
N LEU A 33 1.64 -3.62 -0.93
CA LEU A 33 2.28 -2.47 -0.31
C LEU A 33 3.44 -2.94 0.58
N ALA A 34 4.47 -2.11 0.70
CA ALA A 34 5.57 -2.33 1.63
C ALA A 34 6.01 -1.02 2.26
N ILE A 35 6.54 -1.06 3.47
CA ILE A 35 7.29 0.07 4.02
C ILE A 35 8.66 0.06 3.34
N LYS A 36 9.09 1.19 2.77
CA LYS A 36 10.41 1.30 2.10
C LYS A 36 11.53 0.96 3.08
N GLY A 37 12.30 -0.09 2.78
CA GLY A 37 13.35 -0.61 3.66
C GLY A 37 12.85 -1.49 4.80
N GLY A 38 11.55 -1.79 4.84
CA GLY A 38 10.91 -2.69 5.79
C GLY A 38 10.19 -3.84 5.08
N ASN A 39 9.21 -4.41 5.77
CA ASN A 39 8.47 -5.59 5.32
C ASN A 39 7.31 -5.24 4.38
N MET A 40 6.84 -6.25 3.65
CA MET A 40 5.54 -6.22 2.99
C MET A 40 4.43 -6.03 4.04
N ILE A 41 3.38 -5.32 3.64
CA ILE A 41 2.15 -5.18 4.40
C ILE A 41 1.17 -6.19 3.82
N GLU A 42 0.70 -7.10 4.66
CA GLU A 42 -0.27 -8.11 4.23
C GLU A 42 -1.55 -7.44 3.74
N PRO A 43 -2.24 -7.95 2.70
CA PRO A 43 -3.38 -7.28 2.09
C PRO A 43 -4.49 -6.89 3.08
N GLY A 44 -4.76 -7.74 4.07
CA GLY A 44 -5.75 -7.49 5.13
C GLY A 44 -5.20 -6.81 6.39
N GLN A 45 -3.91 -6.50 6.44
CA GLN A 45 -3.31 -5.80 7.57
C GLN A 45 -3.55 -4.30 7.44
N THR A 46 -3.97 -3.68 8.55
CA THR A 46 -4.16 -2.24 8.60
C THR A 46 -2.83 -1.50 8.68
N PHE A 47 -2.80 -0.25 8.24
CA PHE A 47 -1.62 0.61 8.37
C PHE A 47 -1.14 0.74 9.82
N ARG A 48 -2.08 0.85 10.77
CA ARG A 48 -1.78 0.83 12.21
C ARG A 48 -1.04 -0.45 12.62
N ASN A 49 -1.55 -1.61 12.23
CA ASN A 49 -0.97 -2.91 12.60
C ASN A 49 0.34 -3.20 11.87
N ALA A 50 0.53 -2.60 10.70
CA ALA A 50 1.76 -2.66 9.92
C ALA A 50 2.85 -1.71 10.43
N GLY A 51 2.51 -0.82 11.38
CA GLY A 51 3.43 0.18 11.91
C GLY A 51 3.72 1.31 10.92
N VAL A 52 2.81 1.57 9.97
CA VAL A 52 2.90 2.73 9.09
C VAL A 52 2.74 3.99 9.93
N GLN A 53 3.70 4.89 9.81
CA GLN A 53 3.68 6.20 10.44
C GLN A 53 3.55 7.30 9.37
N GLU A 54 3.41 8.52 9.86
CA GLU A 54 3.40 9.75 9.06
C GLU A 54 4.47 9.77 7.96
N SER A 55 4.18 10.48 6.87
CA SER A 55 5.02 10.51 5.66
C SER A 55 6.46 10.97 5.87
N GLU A 56 6.74 11.70 6.95
CA GLU A 56 8.09 12.13 7.33
C GLU A 56 8.94 10.98 7.91
N LYS A 57 8.30 9.91 8.39
CA LYS A 57 8.95 8.77 9.06
C LYS A 57 8.94 7.51 8.20
N ASN A 58 7.88 7.30 7.43
CA ASN A 58 7.78 6.15 6.54
C ASN A 58 7.39 6.56 5.12
N THR A 59 7.94 5.83 4.15
CA THR A 59 7.50 5.90 2.76
C THR A 59 6.86 4.56 2.40
N ILE A 60 5.63 4.58 1.92
CA ILE A 60 4.99 3.38 1.36
C ILE A 60 5.45 3.19 -0.07
N ARG A 61 5.85 1.95 -0.39
CA ARG A 61 6.18 1.51 -1.75
C ARG A 61 5.04 0.64 -2.27
N VAL A 62 4.55 0.98 -3.46
CA VAL A 62 3.68 0.09 -4.24
C VAL A 62 4.56 -0.95 -4.93
N VAL A 63 4.23 -2.22 -4.74
CA VAL A 63 4.94 -3.36 -5.32
C VAL A 63 3.98 -4.07 -6.26
N PRO A 64 4.22 -4.09 -7.59
CA PRO A 64 3.43 -4.90 -8.50
C PRO A 64 3.48 -6.36 -8.06
N ALA A 65 2.31 -7.00 -7.97
CA ALA A 65 2.29 -8.44 -7.81
C ALA A 65 2.92 -9.06 -9.06
N THR A 66 3.85 -9.99 -8.86
CA THR A 66 4.44 -10.75 -9.96
C THR A 66 4.09 -12.21 -9.75
N ASP A 67 3.88 -12.93 -10.86
CA ASP A 67 3.62 -14.37 -10.91
C ASP A 67 4.71 -15.25 -10.24
N ALA A 68 5.84 -14.63 -9.83
CA ALA A 68 6.94 -15.27 -9.11
C ALA A 68 6.69 -15.47 -7.60
N GLY A 69 5.48 -15.16 -7.10
CA GLY A 69 5.06 -15.47 -5.73
C GLY A 69 5.47 -14.42 -4.69
N ILE A 70 4.54 -14.14 -3.78
CA ILE A 70 4.79 -13.52 -2.48
C ILE A 70 5.10 -14.65 -1.50
#